data_AF-A0A6N9HBA4-F1
#
_entry.id   AF-A0A6N9HBA4-F1
#
_cell.length_a   1.000
_cell.length_b   1.000
_cell.length_c   1.000
_cell.angle_alpha   90.00
_cell.angle_beta   90.00
_cell.angle_gamma   90.00
#
_symmetry.space_group_name_H-M   'P 1'
#
loop_
_entity.id
_entity.type
_entity.pdbx_description
1 polymer ?
#
loop_
_entity_poly.entity_id
_entity_poly.type
_entity_poly.pdbx_seq_one_letter_code
_entity_poly.pdbx_strand_id
1 'polypeptide(L)'
;MALDPHKLRLHVFEKTGIKVDVDDPIFALVALNEAVLEEAVERHLARLDSVRPAAAPASANATPGAAYVPPPGARPIPTSHEPFSRRELRLLAAAAGVAILTAALVLIGQAIFRQPAGIPPAKLERALQTLDAPTRAKFEAALAK
;
A
#
# COMPACT_ATOMS: atom_id res chain seq x y z
N MET A 1 0.27 21.14 9.39
CA MET A 1 1.59 21.45 10.00
C MET A 1 2.57 20.57 9.25
N ALA A 2 3.30 21.12 8.27
CA ALA A 2 4.09 20.28 7.34
C ALA A 2 5.17 19.49 8.09
N LEU A 3 5.26 18.17 7.83
CA LEU A 3 6.22 17.30 8.50
C LEU A 3 7.65 17.61 8.01
N ASP A 4 8.59 17.81 8.94
CA ASP A 4 9.98 18.17 8.64
C ASP A 4 10.72 17.02 7.91
N PRO A 5 11.20 17.23 6.65
CA PRO A 5 11.90 16.22 5.87
C PRO A 5 13.11 15.64 6.61
N HIS A 6 13.84 16.45 7.38
CA HIS A 6 15.03 15.98 8.10
C HIS A 6 14.69 14.98 9.19
N LYS A 7 13.55 15.14 9.86
CA LYS A 7 13.08 14.25 10.91
C LYS A 7 12.65 12.89 10.35
N LEU A 8 12.02 12.87 9.18
CA LEU A 8 11.68 11.65 8.45
C LEU A 8 12.92 10.89 7.98
N ARG A 9 13.92 11.60 7.44
CA ARG A 9 15.20 10.98 7.00
C ARG A 9 15.85 10.22 8.15
N LEU A 10 15.92 10.85 9.32
CA LEU A 10 16.55 10.26 10.49
C LEU A 10 15.77 9.03 10.99
N HIS A 11 14.45 9.11 11.05
CA HIS A 11 13.60 8.00 11.53
C HIS A 11 13.65 6.77 10.62
N VAL A 12 13.69 6.97 9.30
CA VAL A 12 13.85 5.87 8.34
C VAL A 12 15.23 5.26 8.46
N PHE A 13 16.27 6.09 8.59
CA PHE A 13 17.63 5.61 8.79
C PHE A 13 17.77 4.80 10.09
N GLU A 14 17.21 5.26 11.21
CA GLU A 14 17.26 4.54 12.49
C GLU A 14 16.54 3.19 12.44
N LYS A 15 15.41 3.09 11.73
CA LYS A 15 14.62 1.85 11.67
C LYS A 15 15.08 0.86 10.60
N THR A 16 15.68 1.35 9.51
CA THR A 16 15.96 0.53 8.33
C THR A 16 17.44 0.51 7.94
N GLY A 17 18.25 1.45 8.45
CA GLY A 17 19.63 1.66 8.04
C GLY A 17 19.80 2.34 6.68
N ILE A 18 18.70 2.69 6.01
CA ILE A 18 18.70 3.24 4.66
C ILE A 18 18.82 4.76 4.72
N LYS A 19 19.84 5.32 4.05
CA LYS A 19 19.98 6.77 3.84
C LYS A 19 19.08 7.19 2.69
N VAL A 20 18.12 8.06 2.98
CA VAL A 20 17.16 8.59 2.01
C VAL A 20 17.61 10.00 1.62
N ASP A 21 17.76 10.27 0.32
CA ASP A 21 18.10 11.59 -0.22
C ASP A 21 16.85 12.42 -0.51
N VAL A 22 17.01 13.72 -0.73
CA VAL A 22 15.88 14.66 -0.93
C VAL A 22 15.10 14.34 -2.20
N ASP A 23 15.78 13.87 -3.25
CA ASP A 23 15.18 13.47 -4.52
C ASP A 23 14.70 12.00 -4.52
N ASP A 24 14.69 11.34 -3.36
CA ASP A 24 14.32 9.93 -3.27
C ASP A 24 12.80 9.75 -3.47
N PRO A 25 12.36 8.81 -4.33
CA PRO A 25 10.94 8.52 -4.54
C PRO A 25 10.18 8.17 -3.25
N ILE A 26 10.86 7.70 -2.19
CA ILE A 26 10.24 7.46 -0.88
C ILE A 26 9.65 8.76 -0.30
N PHE A 27 10.35 9.90 -0.42
CA PHE A 27 9.83 11.18 0.06
C PHE A 27 8.62 11.65 -0.72
N ALA A 28 8.62 11.46 -2.04
CA ALA A 28 7.47 11.77 -2.88
C ALA A 28 6.24 10.94 -2.49
N LEU A 29 6.42 9.65 -2.19
CA LEU A 29 5.34 8.76 -1.73
C LEU A 29 4.83 9.13 -0.34
N VAL A 30 5.71 9.49 0.59
CA VAL A 30 5.31 9.94 1.94
C VAL A 30 4.54 11.26 1.85
N ALA A 31 5.06 12.24 1.11
CA ALA A 31 4.39 13.54 0.92
C ALA A 31 3.03 13.39 0.22
N LEU A 32 2.93 12.50 -0.78
CA LEU A 32 1.66 12.19 -1.44
C LEU A 32 0.68 11.52 -0.46
N ASN A 33 1.14 10.55 0.33
CA ASN A 33 0.31 9.91 1.34
C ASN A 33 -0.18 10.91 2.39
N GLU A 34 0.66 11.82 2.86
CA GLU A 34 0.24 12.86 3.82
C GLU A 34 -0.81 13.79 3.21
N ALA A 35 -0.60 14.28 1.98
CA ALA A 35 -1.57 15.14 1.31
C ALA A 35 -2.93 14.44 1.09
N VAL A 36 -2.90 13.17 0.66
CA VAL A 36 -4.12 12.37 0.45
C VAL A 36 -4.82 12.05 1.78
N LEU A 37 -4.06 11.78 2.84
CA LEU A 37 -4.59 11.55 4.19
C LEU A 37 -5.26 12.81 4.74
N GLU A 38 -4.63 13.97 4.60
CA GLU A 38 -5.21 15.26 5.01
C GLU A 38 -6.54 15.51 4.29
N GLU A 39 -6.56 15.34 2.96
CA GLU A 39 -7.78 15.54 2.17
C GLU A 39 -8.89 14.51 2.51
N ALA A 40 -8.52 13.26 2.80
CA ALA A 40 -9.47 12.23 3.21
C ALA A 40 -10.05 12.51 4.60
N VAL A 41 -9.23 12.97 5.55
CA VAL A 41 -9.66 13.36 6.90
C VAL A 41 -10.58 14.57 6.84
N GLU A 42 -10.26 15.58 6.04
CA GLU A 42 -11.09 16.78 5.87
C GLU A 42 -12.48 16.43 5.30
N ARG A 43 -12.53 15.60 4.26
CA ARG A 43 -13.81 15.09 3.72
C ARG A 43 -14.58 14.25 4.75
N HIS A 44 -13.90 13.52 5.62
CA HIS A 44 -14.54 12.72 6.66
C HIS A 44 -15.14 13.59 7.77
N LEU A 45 -14.42 14.62 8.22
CA LEU A 45 -14.92 15.59 9.19
C LEU A 45 -16.13 16.35 8.64
N ALA A 46 -16.07 16.82 7.39
CA ALA A 46 -17.20 17.49 6.74
C ALA A 46 -18.46 16.60 6.70
N ARG A 47 -18.29 15.28 6.52
CA ARG A 47 -19.40 14.32 6.59
C ARG A 47 -19.93 14.15 8.00
N LEU A 48 -19.07 14.06 9.01
CA LEU A 48 -19.50 13.96 10.41
C LEU A 48 -20.27 15.20 10.85
N ASP A 49 -19.83 16.40 10.47
CA ASP A 49 -20.52 17.64 10.77
C ASP A 49 -21.88 17.73 10.06
N SER A 50 -21.99 17.20 8.84
CA SER A 50 -23.27 17.13 8.12
C SER A 50 -24.27 16.15 8.73
N VAL A 51 -23.78 15.13 9.45
CA VAL A 51 -24.61 14.10 10.10
C VAL A 51 -24.96 14.50 11.53
N ARG A 52 -24.19 15.39 12.16
CA ARG A 52 -24.42 15.83 13.54
C ARG A 52 -25.73 16.63 13.62
N PRO A 53 -26.83 16.06 14.16
CA PRO A 53 -28.01 16.85 14.42
C PRO A 53 -27.70 17.79 15.60
N ALA A 54 -28.22 19.02 15.55
CA ALA A 54 -28.22 19.91 16.70
C ALA A 54 -28.83 19.16 17.89
N ALA A 55 -28.02 18.85 18.90
CA ALA A 55 -28.45 18.14 20.09
C ALA A 55 -29.44 19.03 20.86
N ALA A 56 -30.73 18.84 20.61
CA ALA A 56 -31.78 19.35 21.47
C ALA A 56 -31.82 18.50 22.76
N PRO A 57 -31.93 19.09 23.96
CA PRO A 57 -32.07 18.32 25.18
C PRO A 57 -33.51 17.80 25.29
N ALA A 58 -33.74 16.52 24.96
CA ALA A 58 -34.99 15.82 25.23
C ALA A 58 -34.72 14.30 25.26
N SER A 59 -35.14 13.50 26.22
CA SER A 59 -35.90 13.70 27.46
C SER A 59 -35.57 12.51 28.35
N ALA A 60 -35.30 12.77 29.62
CA ALA A 60 -35.23 11.74 30.64
C ALA A 60 -36.64 11.16 30.83
N ASN A 61 -36.90 9.96 30.33
CA ASN A 61 -37.92 9.01 30.83
C ASN A 61 -37.97 7.77 29.92
N ALA A 62 -36.92 6.95 29.94
CA ALA A 62 -36.98 5.60 29.36
C ALA A 62 -36.96 4.58 30.51
N THR A 63 -38.15 4.14 30.92
CA THR A 63 -38.34 3.01 31.83
C THR A 63 -37.87 1.73 31.13
N PRO A 64 -36.90 0.98 31.67
CA PRO A 64 -36.42 -0.25 31.04
C PRO A 64 -37.40 -1.40 31.35
N GLY A 65 -38.10 -1.90 30.33
CA GLY A 65 -38.92 -3.13 30.47
C GLY A 65 -40.14 -3.25 29.56
N ALA A 66 -40.56 -2.18 28.88
CA ALA A 66 -41.65 -2.29 27.91
C ALA A 66 -41.14 -2.93 26.60
N ALA A 67 -41.66 -4.11 26.27
CA ALA A 67 -41.48 -4.73 24.96
C ALA A 67 -41.92 -3.72 23.89
N TYR A 68 -41.00 -3.37 23.00
CA TYR A 68 -41.25 -2.42 21.92
C TYR A 68 -42.30 -2.99 20.96
N VAL A 69 -43.51 -2.44 21.00
CA VAL A 69 -44.54 -2.70 20.01
C VAL A 69 -44.41 -1.61 18.94
N PRO A 70 -44.00 -1.94 17.70
CA PRO A 70 -43.89 -0.95 16.65
C PRO A 70 -45.26 -0.32 16.35
N PRO A 71 -45.34 1.00 16.13
CA PRO A 71 -46.60 1.66 15.82
C PRO A 71 -47.19 1.11 14.50
N PRO A 72 -48.53 1.01 14.39
CA PRO A 72 -49.19 0.58 13.16
C PRO A 72 -48.82 1.53 12.02
N GLY A 73 -48.12 1.00 11.01
CA GLY A 73 -47.56 1.79 9.90
C GLY A 73 -46.03 1.86 9.87
N ALA A 74 -45.33 1.27 10.85
CA ALA A 74 -43.88 1.11 10.80
C ALA A 74 -43.49 0.24 9.60
N ARG A 75 -42.85 0.85 8.60
CA ARG A 75 -42.31 0.13 7.45
C ARG A 75 -41.10 -0.70 7.90
N PRO A 76 -40.99 -1.97 7.50
CA PRO A 76 -39.84 -2.79 7.84
C PRO A 76 -38.56 -2.12 7.32
N ILE A 77 -37.56 -2.01 8.20
CA ILE A 77 -36.24 -1.51 7.84
C ILE A 77 -35.59 -2.60 6.97
N PRO A 78 -35.23 -2.32 5.70
CA PRO A 78 -34.57 -3.30 4.86
C PRO A 78 -33.20 -3.64 5.45
N THR A 79 -33.05 -4.86 5.97
CA THR A 79 -31.80 -5.39 6.56
C THR A 79 -30.90 -6.06 5.52
N SER A 80 -31.30 -6.04 4.25
CA SER A 80 -30.56 -6.64 3.14
C SER A 80 -29.74 -5.55 2.44
N HIS A 81 -28.47 -5.40 2.81
CA HIS A 81 -27.49 -4.72 1.96
C HIS A 81 -26.94 -5.75 0.97
N GLU A 82 -27.25 -5.58 -0.32
CA GLU A 82 -26.55 -6.33 -1.36
C GLU A 82 -25.08 -5.91 -1.35
N PRO A 83 -24.12 -6.84 -1.19
CA PRO A 83 -22.76 -6.49 -0.79
C PRO A 83 -22.01 -5.71 -1.87
N PHE A 84 -22.39 -5.85 -3.15
CA PHE A 84 -21.75 -5.15 -4.26
C PHE A 84 -22.73 -4.82 -5.37
N SER A 85 -22.73 -3.58 -5.83
CA SER A 85 -23.51 -3.19 -7.01
C SER A 85 -22.83 -3.65 -8.32
N ARG A 86 -23.60 -3.84 -9.40
CA ARG A 86 -23.03 -4.14 -10.74
C ARG A 86 -22.03 -3.08 -11.20
N ARG A 87 -22.21 -1.83 -10.77
CA ARG A 87 -21.30 -0.72 -11.08
C ARG A 87 -19.98 -0.88 -10.34
N GLU A 88 -20.01 -1.26 -9.07
CA GLU A 88 -18.79 -1.55 -8.29
C GLU A 88 -18.02 -2.73 -8.87
N LEU A 89 -18.69 -3.80 -9.29
CA LEU A 89 -18.04 -4.93 -9.94
C LEU A 89 -17.34 -4.52 -11.25
N ARG A 90 -17.96 -3.64 -12.06
CA ARG A 90 -17.33 -3.11 -13.27
C ARG A 90 -16.13 -2.21 -12.96
N LEU A 91 -16.23 -1.38 -11.92
CA LEU A 91 -15.12 -0.53 -11.47
C LEU A 91 -13.95 -1.36 -10.92
N LEU A 92 -14.24 -2.40 -10.14
CA LEU A 92 -13.24 -3.31 -9.60
C LEU A 92 -12.55 -4.11 -10.71
N ALA A 93 -13.31 -4.61 -11.68
CA ALA A 93 -12.76 -5.28 -12.86
C ALA A 93 -11.87 -4.34 -13.69
N ALA A 94 -12.28 -3.09 -13.89
CA ALA A 94 -11.48 -2.09 -14.58
C ALA A 94 -10.18 -1.79 -13.83
N ALA A 95 -10.24 -1.57 -12.50
CA ALA A 95 -9.08 -1.33 -11.67
C ALA A 95 -8.10 -2.51 -11.67
N ALA A 96 -8.61 -3.74 -11.55
CA ALA A 96 -7.81 -4.95 -11.65
C ALA A 96 -7.12 -5.07 -13.03
N GLY A 97 -7.84 -4.76 -14.11
CA GLY A 97 -7.29 -4.75 -15.47
C GLY A 97 -6.13 -3.76 -15.62
N VAL A 98 -6.30 -2.53 -15.12
CA VAL A 98 -5.25 -1.50 -15.15
C VAL A 98 -4.03 -1.93 -14.33
N ALA A 99 -4.25 -2.50 -13.14
CA ALA A 99 -3.16 -2.98 -12.29
C ALA A 99 -2.32 -4.06 -12.98
N ILE A 100 -2.99 -5.05 -13.60
CA ILE A 100 -2.32 -6.14 -14.33
C ILE A 100 -1.55 -5.61 -15.54
N LEU A 101 -2.16 -4.70 -16.33
CA LEU A 101 -1.50 -4.10 -17.49
C LEU A 101 -0.26 -3.31 -17.08
N THR A 102 -0.35 -2.54 -16.00
CA THR A 102 0.76 -1.73 -15.49
C THR A 102 1.90 -2.63 -15.00
N ALA A 103 1.58 -3.69 -14.25
CA ALA A 103 2.56 -4.67 -13.81
C ALA A 103 3.24 -5.37 -15.00
N ALA A 104 2.48 -5.75 -16.04
CA ALA A 104 3.03 -6.35 -17.25
C ALA A 104 3.98 -5.39 -17.99
N LEU A 105 3.61 -4.11 -18.12
CA LEU A 105 4.48 -3.10 -18.74
C LEU A 105 5.78 -2.89 -17.95
N VAL A 106 5.73 -2.88 -16.62
CA VAL A 106 6.93 -2.78 -15.79
C VAL A 106 7.82 -4.00 -15.96
N LEU A 107 7.26 -5.21 -15.96
CA LEU A 107 8.03 -6.45 -16.16
C LEU A 107 8.65 -6.52 -17.56
N ILE A 108 7.92 -6.12 -18.60
CA ILE A 108 8.43 -6.03 -19.97
C ILE A 108 9.54 -4.98 -20.06
N GLY A 109 9.32 -3.80 -19.46
CA GLY A 109 10.35 -2.76 -19.37
C GLY A 109 11.60 -3.27 -18.67
N GLN A 110 11.46 -3.95 -17.52
CA GLN A 110 12.58 -4.57 -16.84
C GLN A 110 13.26 -5.65 -17.68
N ALA A 111 12.51 -6.44 -18.46
CA ALA A 111 13.08 -7.47 -19.33
C ALA A 111 13.85 -6.88 -20.52
N ILE A 112 13.42 -5.75 -21.07
CA ILE A 112 14.10 -5.05 -22.16
C ILE A 112 15.35 -4.31 -21.65
N PHE A 113 15.26 -3.68 -20.48
CA PHE A 113 16.34 -2.82 -19.97
C PHE A 113 17.32 -3.53 -19.03
N ARG A 114 16.96 -4.66 -18.41
CA ARG A 114 17.93 -5.48 -17.66
C ARG A 114 18.67 -6.40 -18.62
N GLN A 115 19.95 -6.13 -18.81
CA GLN A 115 20.88 -7.16 -19.26
C GLN A 115 20.75 -8.37 -18.29
N PRO A 116 20.67 -9.61 -18.79
CA PRO A 116 20.76 -10.77 -17.91
C PRO A 116 22.08 -10.65 -17.15
N ALA A 117 22.00 -10.59 -15.83
CA ALA A 117 23.17 -10.60 -14.96
C ALA A 117 23.79 -12.01 -14.96
N GLY A 118 24.19 -12.49 -16.13
CA GLY A 118 25.15 -13.57 -16.27
C GLY A 118 26.54 -12.96 -16.18
N ILE A 119 27.37 -13.49 -15.28
CA ILE A 119 28.81 -13.16 -15.30
C ILE A 119 29.32 -13.60 -16.68
N PRO A 120 29.82 -12.69 -17.53
CA PRO A 120 30.34 -13.10 -18.83
C PRO A 120 31.52 -14.05 -18.61
N PRO A 121 31.66 -15.11 -19.44
CA PRO A 121 32.66 -16.16 -19.22
C PRO A 121 34.08 -15.60 -19.07
N ALA A 122 34.41 -14.54 -19.81
CA ALA A 122 35.70 -13.85 -19.69
C ALA A 122 35.96 -13.19 -18.31
N LYS A 123 34.91 -12.72 -17.61
CA LYS A 123 35.05 -12.20 -16.24
C LYS A 123 35.15 -13.35 -15.22
N LEU A 124 34.47 -14.47 -15.48
CA LEU A 124 34.57 -15.68 -14.67
C LEU A 124 35.98 -16.28 -14.76
N GLU A 125 36.54 -16.39 -15.96
CA GLU A 125 37.92 -16.87 -16.18
C GLU A 125 38.96 -15.98 -15.50
N ARG A 126 38.81 -14.64 -15.59
CA ARG A 126 39.69 -13.72 -14.85
C ARG A 126 39.56 -13.87 -13.34
N ALA A 127 38.35 -14.04 -12.82
CA ALA A 127 38.14 -14.27 -11.39
C ALA A 127 38.77 -15.60 -10.93
N LEU A 128 38.66 -16.66 -11.73
CA LEU A 128 39.31 -17.96 -11.50
C LEU A 128 40.84 -17.89 -11.56
N GLN A 129 41.40 -17.00 -12.39
CA GLN A 129 42.84 -16.76 -12.44
C GLN A 129 43.37 -15.97 -11.24
N THR A 130 42.52 -15.13 -10.62
CA THR A 130 42.87 -14.39 -9.40
C THR A 130 42.69 -15.18 -8.11
N LEU A 131 42.11 -16.38 -8.18
CA LEU A 131 41.91 -17.26 -7.03
C LEU A 131 43.18 -18.08 -6.74
N ASP A 132 43.52 -18.22 -5.45
CA ASP A 132 44.65 -19.02 -5.02
C ASP A 132 44.50 -20.50 -5.43
N ALA A 133 45.62 -21.18 -5.66
CA ALA A 133 45.66 -22.60 -6.05
C ALA A 133 44.75 -23.54 -5.21
N PRO A 134 44.70 -23.45 -3.86
CA PRO A 134 43.85 -24.34 -3.06
C PRO A 134 42.34 -24.06 -3.21
N THR A 135 41.93 -22.81 -3.45
CA THR A 135 40.52 -22.44 -3.64
C THR A 135 40.04 -22.78 -5.04
N ARG A 136 40.91 -22.62 -6.05
CA ARG A 136 40.63 -23.05 -7.42
C ARG A 136 40.41 -24.56 -7.53
N ALA A 137 41.25 -25.37 -6.90
CA ALA A 137 41.11 -26.82 -6.89
C ALA A 137 39.78 -27.29 -6.27
N LYS A 138 39.28 -26.60 -5.23
CA LYS A 138 37.97 -26.89 -4.62
C LYS A 138 36.81 -26.56 -5.56
N PHE A 139 36.91 -25.47 -6.33
CA PHE A 139 35.91 -25.10 -7.32
C PHE A 139 35.87 -26.08 -8.49
N GLU A 140 37.03 -26.46 -9.03
CA GLU A 140 37.13 -27.44 -10.14
C GLU A 140 36.61 -28.82 -9.70
N ALA A 141 36.90 -29.25 -8.46
CA ALA A 141 36.36 -30.48 -7.89
C ALA A 141 34.83 -30.44 -7.69
N ALA A 142 34.25 -29.28 -7.41
CA ALA A 142 32.80 -29.10 -7.29
C ALA A 142 32.08 -29.09 -8.64
N LEU A 143 32.75 -28.61 -9.69
CA LEU A 143 32.23 -28.60 -11.08
C LEU A 143 32.31 -29.97 -11.77
N ALA A 144 33.20 -30.85 -11.33
CA ALA A 144 33.36 -32.20 -11.87
C ALA A 144 32.35 -33.22 -11.29
N LYS A 145 31.34 -32.76 -10.54
CA LYS A 145 30.32 -33.57 -9.88
C LYS A 145 28.95 -33.29 -10.48
#